data_AF-A0A4Q3YPB3-F1
#
_entry.id   AF-A0A4Q3YPB3-F1
#
_cell.length_a   1.000
_cell.length_b   1.000
_cell.length_c   1.000
_cell.angle_alpha   90.00
_cell.angle_beta   90.00
_cell.angle_gamma   90.00
#
_symmetry.space_group_name_H-M   'P 1'
#
loop_
_entity.id
_entity.type
_entity.pdbx_description
1 polymer ?
#
loop_
_entity_poly.entity_id
_entity_poly.type
_entity_poly.pdbx_seq_one_letter_code
_entity_poly.pdbx_strand_id
1 'polypeptide(L)'
;MFPARDCEAAIRNEIDTAIHDRPAPRASWEPAVDSLIMVRVVLRIEEEFALRLPDDVMPAGGFNSVEHCVTTVMKTCRELWRVNQPESEEV
;
A
#
# COMPACT_ATOMS: atom_id res chain seq x y z
N MET A 1 6.16 4.32 17.58
CA MET A 1 5.70 5.40 16.67
C MET A 1 5.66 4.83 15.26
N PHE A 2 4.63 5.14 14.46
CA PHE A 2 4.49 4.61 13.09
C PHE A 2 5.50 5.30 12.14
N PRO A 3 6.34 4.56 11.38
CA PRO A 3 7.34 5.11 10.46
C PRO A 3 6.69 5.63 9.16
N ALA A 4 5.89 6.68 9.27
CA ALA A 4 5.02 7.13 8.18
C ALA A 4 5.78 7.53 6.91
N ARG A 5 6.93 8.20 7.06
CA ARG A 5 7.73 8.65 5.91
C ARG A 5 8.30 7.50 5.11
N ASP A 6 8.84 6.49 5.79
CA ASP A 6 9.46 5.33 5.14
C ASP A 6 8.39 4.44 4.50
N CYS A 7 7.25 4.27 5.18
CA CYS A 7 6.10 3.55 4.63
C CYS A 7 5.56 4.20 3.36
N GLU A 8 5.33 5.53 3.39
CA GLU A 8 4.88 6.26 2.20
C GLU A 8 5.89 6.18 1.05
N ALA A 9 7.19 6.31 1.36
CA ALA A 9 8.25 6.20 0.37
C ALA A 9 8.29 4.80 -0.28
N ALA A 10 8.14 3.73 0.50
CA ALA A 10 8.07 2.37 0.00
C ALA A 10 6.87 2.16 -0.94
N ILE A 11 5.67 2.63 -0.56
CA ILE A 11 4.46 2.53 -1.39
C ILE A 11 4.67 3.28 -2.72
N ARG A 12 5.13 4.54 -2.67
CA ARG A 12 5.32 5.36 -3.86
C ARG A 12 6.38 4.78 -4.78
N ASN A 13 7.50 4.32 -4.22
CA ASN A 13 8.58 3.72 -4.99
C ASN A 13 8.13 2.41 -5.66
N GLU A 14 7.35 1.59 -4.98
CA GLU A 14 6.87 0.32 -5.57
C GLU A 14 5.87 0.58 -6.69
N ILE A 15 4.96 1.54 -6.53
CA ILE A 15 4.03 1.94 -7.60
C ILE A 15 4.81 2.45 -8.82
N ASP A 16 5.80 3.32 -8.62
CA ASP A 16 6.62 3.86 -9.70
C ASP A 16 7.41 2.76 -10.42
N THR A 17 8.05 1.86 -9.66
CA THR A 17 8.77 0.71 -10.21
C THR A 17 7.84 -0.17 -11.02
N ALA A 18 6.66 -0.50 -10.49
CA ALA A 18 5.69 -1.36 -11.16
C ALA A 18 5.11 -0.73 -12.44
N ILE A 19 4.99 0.60 -12.50
CA ILE A 19 4.60 1.32 -13.72
C ILE A 19 5.70 1.21 -14.79
N HIS A 20 6.96 1.35 -14.41
CA HIS A 20 8.10 1.26 -15.33
C HIS A 20 8.40 -0.17 -15.81
N ASP A 21 8.08 -1.17 -15.00
CA ASP A 21 8.26 -2.59 -15.34
C ASP A 21 7.18 -3.13 -16.30
N ARG A 22 6.16 -2.33 -16.65
CA ARG A 22 5.06 -2.80 -17.49
C ARG A 22 5.57 -3.19 -18.89
N PRO A 23 5.20 -4.38 -19.40
CA PRO A 23 5.61 -4.81 -20.73
C PRO A 23 4.89 -4.05 -21.86
N ALA A 24 3.75 -3.42 -21.54
CA ALA A 24 2.96 -2.64 -22.48
C ALA A 24 2.47 -1.34 -21.81
N PRO A 25 2.27 -0.26 -22.59
CA PRO A 25 1.69 0.98 -22.08
C PRO A 25 0.31 0.75 -21.47
N ARG A 26 0.01 1.47 -20.37
CA ARG A 26 -1.31 1.46 -19.72
C ARG A 26 -2.39 1.92 -20.70
N ALA A 27 -3.46 1.16 -20.82
CA ALA A 27 -4.62 1.58 -21.62
C ALA A 27 -5.42 2.69 -20.91
N SER A 28 -6.17 3.49 -21.68
CA SER A 28 -6.94 4.62 -21.12
C SER A 28 -8.05 4.20 -20.15
N TRP A 29 -8.56 2.98 -20.28
CA TRP A 29 -9.59 2.41 -19.42
C TRP A 29 -9.04 1.74 -18.16
N GLU A 30 -7.74 1.47 -18.09
CA GLU A 30 -7.11 0.84 -16.93
C GLU A 30 -6.98 1.84 -15.78
N PRO A 31 -7.10 1.38 -14.51
CA PRO A 31 -6.83 2.24 -13.36
C PRO A 31 -5.35 2.65 -13.32
N ALA A 32 -5.03 3.72 -12.58
CA ALA A 32 -3.66 4.14 -12.35
C ALA A 32 -2.88 3.12 -11.50
N VAL A 33 -3.56 2.48 -10.56
CA VAL A 33 -3.06 1.35 -9.76
C VAL A 33 -4.05 0.21 -9.93
N ASP A 34 -3.62 -0.83 -10.64
CA ASP A 34 -4.38 -2.07 -10.81
C ASP A 34 -4.03 -3.11 -9.75
N SER A 35 -4.65 -4.29 -9.84
CA SER A 35 -4.42 -5.39 -8.91
C SER A 35 -2.97 -5.87 -8.89
N LEU A 36 -2.27 -5.86 -10.03
CA LEU A 36 -0.89 -6.32 -10.09
C LEU A 36 0.06 -5.35 -9.37
N ILE A 37 -0.11 -4.04 -9.60
CA ILE A 37 0.64 -3.03 -8.85
C ILE A 37 0.31 -3.14 -7.35
N MET A 38 -0.98 -3.31 -7.01
CA MET A 38 -1.39 -3.41 -5.62
C MET A 38 -0.78 -4.63 -4.91
N VAL A 39 -0.72 -5.80 -5.57
CA VAL A 39 -0.07 -6.99 -5.01
C VAL A 39 1.40 -6.72 -4.66
N ARG A 40 2.14 -6.03 -5.53
CA ARG A 40 3.54 -5.67 -5.25
C ARG A 40 3.66 -4.74 -4.05
N VAL A 41 2.80 -3.72 -3.97
CA VAL A 41 2.73 -2.81 -2.82
C VAL A 41 2.43 -3.59 -1.53
N VAL A 42 1.43 -4.46 -1.53
CA VAL A 42 1.08 -5.27 -0.34
C VAL A 42 2.27 -6.11 0.10
N LEU A 43 2.87 -6.90 -0.80
CA LEU A 43 4.00 -7.77 -0.46
C LEU A 43 5.16 -7.00 0.17
N ARG A 44 5.52 -5.86 -0.41
CA ARG A 44 6.59 -5.01 0.12
C ARG A 44 6.26 -4.47 1.51
N ILE A 45 5.04 -4.02 1.74
CA ILE A 45 4.66 -3.45 3.03
C ILE A 45 4.59 -4.52 4.12
N GLU A 46 4.07 -5.70 3.79
CA GLU A 46 4.04 -6.82 4.74
C GLU A 46 5.46 -7.29 5.11
N GLU A 47 6.37 -7.33 4.14
CA GLU A 47 7.77 -7.70 4.34
C GLU A 47 8.55 -6.64 5.15
N GLU A 48 8.48 -5.35 4.77
CA GLU A 48 9.32 -4.30 5.36
C GLU A 48 8.78 -3.77 6.71
N PHE A 49 7.45 -3.80 6.93
CA PHE A 49 6.81 -3.18 8.09
C PHE A 49 6.11 -4.17 9.03
N ALA A 50 6.16 -5.48 8.73
CA ALA A 50 5.52 -6.54 9.50
C ALA A 50 4.02 -6.29 9.75
N LEU A 51 3.35 -5.69 8.76
CA LEU A 51 1.90 -5.50 8.74
C LEU A 51 1.23 -6.62 7.95
N ARG A 52 -0.08 -6.79 8.12
CA ARG A 52 -0.90 -7.66 7.28
C ARG A 52 -2.04 -6.84 6.72
N LEU A 53 -1.97 -6.51 5.44
CA LEU A 53 -3.01 -5.69 4.83
C LEU A 53 -4.24 -6.55 4.56
N PRO A 54 -5.45 -6.01 4.75
CA PRO A 54 -6.66 -6.74 4.41
C PRO A 54 -6.79 -6.86 2.89
N ASP A 55 -7.38 -7.96 2.43
CA ASP A 55 -7.57 -8.25 1.00
C ASP A 55 -8.42 -7.18 0.28
N ASP A 56 -9.24 -6.43 1.03
CA ASP A 56 -10.15 -5.39 0.55
C ASP A 56 -9.59 -3.96 0.67
N VAL A 57 -8.29 -3.80 0.94
CA VAL A 57 -7.63 -2.47 0.96
C VAL A 57 -7.74 -1.74 -0.37
N MET A 58 -7.91 -2.48 -1.47
CA MET A 58 -8.13 -1.94 -2.81
C MET A 58 -9.62 -2.02 -3.18
N PRO A 59 -10.22 -0.92 -3.68
CA PRO A 59 -11.59 -0.98 -4.16
C PRO A 59 -11.69 -1.84 -5.43
N ALA A 60 -12.90 -2.36 -5.68
CA ALA A 60 -13.19 -3.08 -6.92
C ALA A 60 -12.85 -2.20 -8.14
N GLY A 61 -12.05 -2.73 -9.07
CA GLY A 61 -11.58 -2.01 -10.26
C GLY A 61 -10.28 -1.21 -10.07
N GLY A 62 -9.69 -1.17 -8.87
CA GLY A 62 -8.42 -0.50 -8.60
C GLY A 62 -8.55 1.00 -8.33
N PHE A 63 -7.40 1.69 -8.25
CA PHE A 63 -7.37 3.13 -7.97
C PHE A 63 -7.15 3.95 -9.25
N ASN A 64 -8.01 4.93 -9.49
CA ASN A 64 -7.86 5.86 -10.61
C ASN A 64 -6.76 6.92 -10.37
N SER A 65 -6.19 7.01 -9.16
CA SER A 65 -5.05 7.89 -8.88
C SER A 65 -4.07 7.24 -7.90
N VAL A 66 -2.78 7.52 -8.10
CA VAL A 66 -1.70 7.10 -7.19
C VAL A 66 -1.91 7.70 -5.80
N GLU A 67 -2.31 8.97 -5.71
CA GLU A 67 -2.55 9.63 -4.41
C GLU A 67 -3.68 8.97 -3.61
N HIS A 68 -4.75 8.51 -4.26
CA HIS A 68 -5.83 7.80 -3.58
C HIS A 68 -5.34 6.44 -3.07
N CYS A 69 -4.54 5.71 -3.85
CA CYS A 69 -3.92 4.47 -3.41
C CYS A 69 -3.02 4.72 -2.17
N VAL A 70 -2.07 5.65 -2.27
CA VAL A 70 -1.13 5.96 -1.18
C VAL A 70 -1.87 6.36 0.09
N THR A 71 -2.87 7.24 -0.02
CA THR A 71 -3.66 7.71 1.13
C THR A 71 -4.40 6.56 1.81
N THR A 72 -5.05 5.70 1.02
CA THR A 72 -5.81 4.55 1.55
C THR A 72 -4.89 3.55 2.22
N VAL A 73 -3.81 3.14 1.56
CA VAL A 73 -2.84 2.18 2.10
C VAL A 73 -2.17 2.73 3.37
N MET A 74 -1.75 4.00 3.36
CA MET A 74 -1.15 4.66 4.53
C MET A 74 -2.11 4.73 5.72
N LYS A 75 -3.39 5.00 5.48
CA LYS A 75 -4.42 4.99 6.52
C LYS A 75 -4.55 3.60 7.13
N THR A 76 -4.70 2.57 6.31
CA THR A 76 -4.79 1.18 6.76
C THR A 76 -3.54 0.74 7.54
N CYS A 77 -2.35 1.07 7.04
CA CYS A 77 -1.10 0.73 7.73
C CYS A 77 -1.01 1.38 9.12
N ARG A 78 -1.43 2.65 9.23
CA ARG A 78 -1.45 3.36 10.51
C ARG A 78 -2.44 2.75 11.49
N GLU A 79 -3.61 2.33 11.02
CA GLU A 79 -4.62 1.66 11.84
C GLU A 79 -4.12 0.32 12.35
N LEU A 80 -3.53 -0.51 11.48
CA LEU A 80 -2.92 -1.79 11.85
C LEU A 80 -1.76 -1.61 12.82
N TRP A 81 -0.90 -0.61 12.58
CA TRP A 81 0.22 -0.32 13.48
C TRP A 81 -0.26 -0.01 14.90
N ARG A 82 -1.36 0.74 15.03
CA ARG A 82 -1.95 1.07 16.33
C ARG A 82 -2.50 -0.16 17.03
N VAL A 83 -3.17 -1.05 16.30
CA VAL A 83 -3.74 -2.30 16.85
C VAL A 83 -2.64 -3.28 17.27
N ASN A 84 -1.52 -3.31 16.56
CA ASN A 84 -0.40 -4.21 16.84
C ASN A 84 0.55 -3.70 17.94
N GLN A 85 0.34 -2.50 18.48
CA GLN A 85 1.08 -2.11 19.68
C GLN A 85 0.54 -2.93 20.86
N PRO A 86 1.39 -3.66 21.60
CA PRO A 86 0.94 -4.34 22.80
C PRO A 86 0.29 -3.30 23.71
N GLU A 87 -0.87 -3.63 24.28
CA GLU A 87 -1.33 -2.91 25.47
C GLU A 87 -0.14 -2.92 26.43
N SER A 88 0.36 -1.74 26.80
CA SER A 88 1.31 -1.67 27.90
C SER A 88 0.64 -2.38 29.07
N GLU A 89 1.17 -3.54 29.46
CA GLU A 89 0.81 -4.17 30.73
C GLU A 89 1.12 -3.13 31.81
N GLU A 90 0.08 -2.44 32.28
CA GLU A 90 0.14 -1.69 33.52
C GLU A 90 0.33 -2.72 34.63
N VAL A 91 1.58 -2.84 35.12
CA VAL A 91 1.96 -3.56 36.33
C VAL A 91 1.94 -2.59 37.51
#